data_AF-A0A2S8P672-F1
#
_entry.id   AF-A0A2S8P672-F1
#
_cell.length_a   1.000
_cell.length_b   1.000
_cell.length_c   1.000
_cell.angle_alpha   90.00
_cell.angle_beta   90.00
_cell.angle_gamma   90.00
#
_symmetry.space_group_name_H-M   'P 1'
#
loop_
_entity.id
_entity.type
_entity.pdbx_description
1 polymer ?
#
loop_
_entity_poly.entity_id
_entity_poly.type
_entity_poly.pdbx_seq_one_letter_code
_entity_poly.pdbx_strand_id
1 'polypeptide(L)'
;MIFLIFTSFTLKWGKRHWAMMTCLLLLSCLVMPQWASAHAYIVQASPGENEQLVTAPERLTLEFNESLQTAFYDIKITGPDGTQADDGTVQIDEDRTHILETGLRTGLSNGTYAVNWKAVSADGHPIQGAYVFHIGEPSGSPAGLSDLTTGSGSTGGPLKWIVSLTDWIQYLGLSVILGTLAFLLLRIAPTSMTREPMDVPGSYKLLWISYAAASFAALVSLPLNTWYESGVTLGELSWALIGSALKLTSFGQIWMAQILIVLLLAVTILSGYDRDRSIHLRIWSSYGSLVLVLGWLLTHALTGHPAAANQRILAIAMDFVHLIGAAFWIGALTAMAICLPPLADKLPSKVRGEVYWTAIRRFTAWGIGAVAALVATGIYSSLMILPAPVLTSLFTTAYGLVLIGKIILLIVMIVFAWRHARLARAATGSRLSGSLRAELATGAVILALSAVLTHLSPGQPAVAGPYQETQTTEDGSAITLQVSPNVTGENQFEVDVKRADGRIVDDLEQITLSLTHLDMDMGIYEITIPKNDTGVYKAEDYISMPGRWNIKVHLLTRSLDALDAEFEIDTAKP
;
A
#
# COMPACT_ATOMS: atom_id res chain seq x y z
N MET A 1 -29.02 -24.89 -36.39
CA MET A 1 -29.21 -26.25 -35.83
C MET A 1 -27.89 -26.83 -35.33
N ILE A 2 -27.16 -26.08 -34.48
CA ILE A 2 -25.95 -26.51 -33.74
C ILE A 2 -25.94 -25.69 -32.44
N PHE A 3 -26.95 -25.83 -31.58
CA PHE A 3 -26.99 -25.18 -30.26
C PHE A 3 -28.05 -25.87 -29.40
N LEU A 4 -27.74 -27.08 -28.93
CA LEU A 4 -28.56 -27.81 -27.96
C LEU A 4 -27.77 -28.95 -27.29
N ILE A 5 -26.52 -28.69 -26.89
CA ILE A 5 -25.75 -29.60 -26.00
C ILE A 5 -24.92 -28.77 -25.03
N PHE A 6 -25.59 -28.13 -24.06
CA PHE A 6 -24.99 -27.87 -22.76
C PHE A 6 -25.92 -28.53 -21.73
N THR A 7 -25.93 -29.86 -21.75
CA THR A 7 -26.31 -30.64 -20.59
C THR A 7 -25.41 -30.22 -19.44
N SER A 8 -26.03 -29.96 -18.29
CA SER A 8 -25.42 -29.55 -17.03
C SER A 8 -23.98 -30.03 -16.85
N PHE A 9 -23.01 -29.12 -17.02
CA PHE A 9 -21.62 -29.33 -16.62
C PHE A 9 -21.54 -29.29 -15.08
N THR A 10 -22.09 -30.30 -14.41
CA THR A 10 -21.78 -30.54 -13.00
C THR A 10 -20.42 -31.21 -12.97
N LEU A 11 -19.34 -30.41 -12.91
CA LEU A 11 -18.00 -30.93 -12.69
C LEU A 11 -18.01 -31.71 -11.36
N LYS A 12 -18.01 -33.05 -11.42
CA LYS A 12 -17.90 -33.89 -10.22
C LYS A 12 -16.42 -33.94 -9.83
N TRP A 13 -15.99 -32.99 -9.01
CA TRP A 13 -14.64 -32.91 -8.47
C TRP A 13 -14.35 -34.13 -7.56
N GLY A 14 -13.74 -35.17 -8.15
CA GLY A 14 -13.20 -36.33 -7.41
C GLY A 14 -11.84 -36.05 -6.74
N LYS A 15 -11.36 -36.97 -5.89
CA LYS A 15 -10.08 -36.86 -5.14
C LYS A 15 -8.87 -36.47 -6.01
N ARG A 16 -8.86 -36.89 -7.28
CA ARG A 16 -7.80 -36.58 -8.26
C ARG A 16 -7.73 -35.10 -8.64
N HIS A 17 -8.87 -34.40 -8.68
CA HIS A 17 -8.90 -32.96 -8.97
C HIS A 17 -8.43 -32.14 -7.77
N TRP A 18 -8.74 -32.59 -6.55
CA TRP A 18 -8.17 -32.01 -5.32
C TRP A 18 -6.65 -32.16 -5.29
N ALA A 19 -6.14 -33.36 -5.58
CA ALA A 19 -4.70 -33.59 -5.67
C ALA A 19 -4.02 -32.73 -6.75
N MET A 20 -4.64 -32.57 -7.92
CA MET A 20 -4.11 -31.73 -9.00
C MET A 20 -4.12 -30.24 -8.62
N MET A 21 -5.17 -29.76 -7.96
CA MET A 21 -5.27 -28.38 -7.46
C MET A 21 -4.26 -28.12 -6.33
N THR A 22 -4.06 -29.09 -5.43
CA THR A 22 -3.01 -29.03 -4.39
C THR A 22 -1.62 -29.03 -5.03
N CYS A 23 -1.37 -29.86 -6.05
CA CYS A 23 -0.11 -29.83 -6.80
C CYS A 23 0.11 -28.50 -7.51
N LEU A 24 -0.91 -27.91 -8.15
CA LEU A 24 -0.81 -26.60 -8.77
C LEU A 24 -0.56 -25.48 -7.75
N LEU A 25 -1.22 -25.52 -6.58
CA LEU A 25 -0.95 -24.63 -5.45
C LEU A 25 0.50 -24.76 -4.96
N LEU A 26 0.98 -25.99 -4.78
CA LEU A 26 2.37 -26.26 -4.36
C LEU A 26 3.37 -25.82 -5.44
N LEU A 27 3.07 -26.03 -6.73
CA LEU A 27 3.91 -25.61 -7.85
C LEU A 27 3.96 -24.08 -7.96
N SER A 28 2.84 -23.38 -7.68
CA SER A 28 2.85 -21.92 -7.58
C SER A 28 3.66 -21.40 -6.38
N CYS A 29 3.77 -22.16 -5.29
CA CYS A 29 4.67 -21.83 -4.18
C CYS A 29 6.16 -22.05 -4.51
N LEU A 30 6.48 -22.85 -5.53
CA LEU A 30 7.86 -23.10 -5.99
C LEU A 30 8.38 -21.99 -6.93
N VAL A 31 7.48 -21.18 -7.53
CA VAL A 31 7.85 -19.97 -8.25
C VAL A 31 7.98 -18.84 -7.23
N MET A 32 9.07 -18.85 -6.46
CA MET A 32 9.38 -17.76 -5.54
C MET A 32 9.87 -16.55 -6.34
N PRO A 33 9.26 -15.35 -6.19
CA PRO A 33 9.81 -14.15 -6.79
C PRO A 33 11.21 -13.90 -6.23
N GLN A 34 12.14 -13.50 -7.11
CA GLN A 34 13.42 -12.95 -6.65
C GLN A 34 13.12 -11.68 -5.85
N TRP A 35 13.71 -11.59 -4.66
CA TRP A 35 13.36 -10.62 -3.65
C TRP A 35 13.53 -9.19 -4.16
N ALA A 36 12.48 -8.38 -4.02
CA ALA A 36 12.50 -6.97 -4.34
C ALA A 36 12.23 -6.19 -3.05
N SER A 37 13.07 -5.20 -2.75
CA SER A 37 12.80 -4.23 -1.69
C SER A 37 11.73 -3.28 -2.17
N ALA A 38 10.64 -3.13 -1.41
CA ALA A 38 9.35 -2.67 -1.94
C ALA A 38 9.00 -1.20 -1.66
N HIS A 39 9.98 -0.30 -1.53
CA HIS A 39 9.74 1.17 -1.46
C HIS A 39 10.89 1.97 -2.02
N ALA A 40 10.60 3.10 -2.64
CA ALA A 40 11.53 4.15 -3.01
C ALA A 40 12.17 4.78 -1.75
N TYR A 41 13.40 4.39 -1.47
CA TYR A 41 14.33 5.10 -0.61
C TYR A 41 15.55 5.50 -1.42
N ILE A 42 16.26 6.51 -0.93
CA ILE A 42 17.52 6.91 -1.54
C ILE A 42 18.52 5.80 -1.30
N VAL A 43 19.06 5.22 -2.37
CA VAL A 43 20.16 4.26 -2.34
C VAL A 43 21.51 4.98 -2.35
N GLN A 44 21.56 6.12 -3.04
CA GLN A 44 22.77 6.92 -3.15
C GLN A 44 22.43 8.41 -3.29
N ALA A 45 23.17 9.27 -2.60
CA ALA A 45 23.10 10.72 -2.74
C ALA A 45 24.49 11.28 -3.06
N SER A 46 24.54 12.32 -3.88
CA SER A 46 25.76 13.08 -4.18
C SER A 46 25.38 14.55 -4.33
N PRO A 47 25.73 15.44 -3.39
CA PRO A 47 26.46 15.15 -2.15
C PRO A 47 25.72 14.18 -1.24
N GLY A 48 26.47 13.30 -0.60
CA GLY A 48 26.00 12.41 0.43
C GLY A 48 25.56 13.18 1.67
N GLU A 49 24.84 12.48 2.52
CA GLU A 49 24.43 13.01 3.81
C GLU A 49 25.64 13.26 4.72
N ASN A 50 25.66 14.43 5.36
CA ASN A 50 26.77 14.97 6.16
C ASN A 50 28.12 15.01 5.41
N GLU A 51 28.11 14.87 4.08
CA GLU A 51 29.34 14.90 3.30
C GLU A 51 29.96 16.30 3.37
N GLN A 52 31.26 16.35 3.69
CA GLN A 52 32.02 17.59 3.74
C GLN A 52 32.81 17.78 2.44
N LEU A 53 32.39 18.75 1.65
CA LEU A 53 33.00 19.07 0.36
C LEU A 53 33.98 20.22 0.48
N VAL A 54 35.12 20.12 -0.21
CA VAL A 54 36.11 21.22 -0.29
C VAL A 54 35.59 22.36 -1.17
N THR A 55 34.82 22.04 -2.20
CA THR A 55 34.26 22.99 -3.16
C THR A 55 32.81 22.68 -3.44
N ALA A 56 32.01 23.72 -3.71
CA ALA A 56 30.61 23.56 -4.09
C ALA A 56 30.47 22.65 -5.33
N PRO A 57 29.57 21.65 -5.31
CA PRO A 57 29.30 20.80 -6.47
C PRO A 57 28.44 21.57 -7.48
N GLU A 58 28.51 21.18 -8.76
CA GLU A 58 27.65 21.77 -9.80
C GLU A 58 26.20 21.26 -9.73
N ARG A 59 26.01 20.05 -9.20
CA ARG A 59 24.73 19.34 -9.20
C ARG A 59 24.59 18.49 -7.93
N LEU A 60 23.34 18.35 -7.48
CA LEU A 60 22.92 17.35 -6.51
C LEU A 60 22.10 16.27 -7.22
N THR A 61 22.39 15.01 -6.91
CA THR A 61 21.72 13.82 -7.46
C THR A 61 21.28 12.88 -6.34
N LEU A 62 20.04 12.41 -6.42
CA LEU A 62 19.45 11.41 -5.54
C LEU A 62 19.04 10.19 -6.36
N GLU A 63 19.63 9.05 -6.08
CA GLU A 63 19.32 7.76 -6.71
C GLU A 63 18.42 6.94 -5.80
N PHE A 64 17.33 6.41 -6.34
CA PHE A 64 16.34 5.60 -5.65
C PHE A 64 16.42 4.14 -6.08
N ASN A 65 15.97 3.22 -5.23
CA ASN A 65 15.91 1.78 -5.56
C ASN A 65 14.74 1.40 -6.49
N GLU A 66 13.86 2.35 -6.84
CA GLU A 66 12.82 2.18 -7.86
C GLU A 66 12.64 3.47 -8.68
N SER A 67 11.95 3.34 -9.82
CA SER A 67 11.62 4.47 -10.68
C SER A 67 10.65 5.45 -9.99
N LEU A 68 10.75 6.72 -10.37
CA LEU A 68 9.87 7.80 -9.94
C LEU A 68 8.88 8.17 -11.06
N GLN A 69 7.74 8.75 -10.69
CA GLN A 69 6.85 9.39 -11.65
C GLN A 69 7.40 10.75 -12.09
N THR A 70 7.18 11.10 -13.35
CA THR A 70 7.63 12.37 -13.95
C THR A 70 6.80 13.59 -13.55
N ALA A 71 6.04 13.50 -12.45
CA ALA A 71 5.22 14.56 -11.91
C ALA A 71 5.38 14.64 -10.38
N PHE A 72 5.10 15.81 -9.82
CA PHE A 72 5.01 16.03 -8.37
C PHE A 72 6.31 15.72 -7.59
N TYR A 73 7.46 15.92 -8.23
CA TYR A 73 8.77 15.91 -7.58
C TYR A 73 9.29 17.32 -7.36
N ASP A 74 10.18 17.49 -6.40
CA ASP A 74 10.87 18.75 -6.12
C ASP A 74 12.15 18.50 -5.31
N ILE A 75 13.15 19.35 -5.49
CA ILE A 75 14.33 19.45 -4.63
C ILE A 75 14.53 20.92 -4.30
N LYS A 76 14.63 21.23 -3.01
CA LYS A 76 14.93 22.56 -2.50
C LYS A 76 16.16 22.51 -1.60
N ILE A 77 17.20 23.25 -1.97
CA ILE A 77 18.44 23.36 -1.21
C ILE A 77 18.50 24.73 -0.55
N THR A 78 18.66 24.77 0.76
CA THR A 78 18.75 26.00 1.56
C THR A 78 20.16 26.12 2.14
N GLY A 79 20.79 27.27 1.96
CA GLY A 79 22.14 27.55 2.45
C GLY A 79 22.19 27.98 3.93
N PRO A 80 23.40 28.21 4.45
CA PRO A 80 23.63 28.59 5.86
C PRO A 80 22.91 29.88 6.29
N ASP A 81 22.72 30.80 5.35
CA ASP A 81 22.07 32.09 5.52
C ASP A 81 20.55 32.03 5.35
N GLY A 82 19.98 30.84 5.13
CA GLY A 82 18.56 30.63 4.87
C GLY A 82 18.13 30.93 3.44
N THR A 83 19.07 31.26 2.54
CA THR A 83 18.75 31.55 1.14
C THR A 83 18.74 30.29 0.28
N GLN A 84 18.02 30.33 -0.84
CA GLN A 84 17.97 29.22 -1.78
C GLN A 84 19.31 29.04 -2.51
N ALA A 85 19.86 27.83 -2.43
CA ALA A 85 21.15 27.45 -3.01
C ALA A 85 21.03 26.65 -4.32
N ASP A 86 19.87 26.07 -4.61
CA ASP A 86 19.57 25.43 -5.90
C ASP A 86 19.16 26.44 -6.98
N ASP A 87 19.30 26.05 -8.24
CA ASP A 87 18.90 26.86 -9.41
C ASP A 87 17.43 26.64 -9.82
N GLY A 88 16.69 25.77 -9.12
CA GLY A 88 15.29 25.42 -9.40
C GLY A 88 15.08 24.50 -10.60
N THR A 89 16.14 23.99 -11.24
CA THR A 89 16.05 23.11 -12.41
C THR A 89 15.97 21.64 -12.01
N VAL A 90 14.95 21.31 -11.22
CA VAL A 90 14.73 19.93 -10.77
C VAL A 90 14.23 19.08 -11.94
N GLN A 91 14.86 17.93 -12.15
CA GLN A 91 14.48 16.99 -13.21
C GLN A 91 14.73 15.53 -12.80
N ILE A 92 13.98 14.63 -13.41
CA ILE A 92 14.25 13.19 -13.39
C ILE A 92 15.02 12.84 -14.66
N ASP A 93 16.07 12.04 -14.54
CA ASP A 93 16.85 11.56 -15.69
C ASP A 93 15.95 10.73 -16.63
N GLU A 94 15.92 11.09 -17.92
CA GLU A 94 15.03 10.47 -18.93
C GLU A 94 15.35 8.98 -19.15
N ASP A 95 16.63 8.61 -19.11
CA ASP A 95 17.09 7.24 -19.32
C ASP A 95 17.08 6.44 -18.00
N ARG A 96 17.26 7.14 -16.87
CA ARG A 96 17.37 6.58 -15.52
C ARG A 96 16.33 7.20 -14.60
N THR A 97 15.07 6.82 -14.81
CA THR A 97 13.90 7.32 -14.07
C THR A 97 13.91 7.14 -12.55
N HIS A 98 14.92 6.48 -11.98
CA HIS A 98 15.17 6.36 -10.55
C HIS A 98 16.15 7.41 -10.01
N ILE A 99 16.60 8.36 -10.83
CA ILE A 99 17.49 9.46 -10.45
C ILE A 99 16.77 10.79 -10.53
N LEU A 100 16.75 11.52 -9.42
CA LEU A 100 16.25 12.89 -9.29
C LEU A 100 17.44 13.84 -9.10
N GLU A 101 17.49 14.93 -9.83
CA GLU A 101 18.64 15.84 -9.81
C GLU A 101 18.24 17.32 -9.91
N THR A 102 19.10 18.20 -9.38
CA THR A 102 18.97 19.65 -9.49
C THR A 102 20.34 20.32 -9.56
N GLY A 103 20.44 21.42 -10.30
CA GLY A 103 21.66 22.25 -10.33
C GLY A 103 21.80 23.10 -9.06
N LEU A 104 23.05 23.42 -8.70
CA LEU A 104 23.37 24.37 -7.63
C LEU A 104 23.81 25.71 -8.22
N ARG A 105 23.52 26.80 -7.51
CA ARG A 105 23.98 28.15 -7.87
C ARG A 105 25.50 28.24 -7.75
N THR A 106 26.09 29.18 -8.49
CA THR A 106 27.52 29.49 -8.39
C THR A 106 27.79 30.44 -7.23
N GLY A 107 29.00 30.36 -6.65
CA GLY A 107 29.43 31.27 -5.58
C GLY A 107 28.84 30.97 -4.19
N LEU A 108 28.48 29.71 -3.92
CA LEU A 108 28.01 29.26 -2.61
C LEU A 108 29.08 29.47 -1.53
N SER A 109 28.67 29.98 -0.38
CA SER A 109 29.53 30.20 0.79
C SER A 109 29.87 28.90 1.51
N ASN A 110 30.90 28.93 2.36
CA ASN A 110 31.14 27.80 3.26
C ASN A 110 30.04 27.72 4.34
N GLY A 111 29.68 26.51 4.74
CA GLY A 111 28.72 26.20 5.81
C GLY A 111 27.88 24.97 5.51
N THR A 112 26.81 24.81 6.28
CA THR A 112 25.87 23.69 6.22
C THR A 112 24.67 24.01 5.33
N TYR A 113 24.35 23.07 4.44
CA TYR A 113 23.28 23.15 3.45
C TYR A 113 22.20 22.11 3.76
N ALA A 114 20.94 22.53 3.72
CA ALA A 114 19.78 21.67 3.91
C ALA A 114 19.17 21.28 2.56
N VAL A 115 19.07 19.99 2.30
CA VAL A 115 18.43 19.41 1.12
C VAL A 115 17.05 18.90 1.53
N ASN A 116 16.01 19.37 0.86
CA ASN A 116 14.66 18.85 1.02
C ASN A 116 14.20 18.33 -0.32
N TRP A 117 13.57 17.17 -0.31
CA TRP A 117 13.11 16.56 -1.53
C TRP A 117 11.75 15.92 -1.33
N LYS A 118 10.97 15.90 -2.40
CA LYS A 118 9.77 15.09 -2.52
C LYS A 118 9.72 14.48 -3.90
N ALA A 119 9.10 13.31 -4.00
CA ALA A 119 8.85 12.63 -5.26
C ALA A 119 7.64 11.71 -5.10
N VAL A 120 7.18 11.15 -6.21
CA VAL A 120 6.17 10.09 -6.21
C VAL A 120 6.82 8.85 -6.81
N SER A 121 6.83 7.76 -6.05
CA SER A 121 7.34 6.46 -6.50
C SER A 121 6.50 5.88 -7.65
N ALA A 122 7.05 4.92 -8.39
CA ALA A 122 6.36 4.30 -9.53
C ALA A 122 5.04 3.63 -9.15
N ASP A 123 4.88 3.23 -7.89
CA ASP A 123 3.65 2.65 -7.37
C ASP A 123 2.58 3.68 -6.95
N GLY A 124 2.90 4.98 -6.97
CA GLY A 124 1.98 6.07 -6.64
C GLY A 124 2.08 6.60 -5.21
N HIS A 125 2.97 6.08 -4.37
CA HIS A 125 3.15 6.61 -3.03
C HIS A 125 4.04 7.88 -3.05
N PRO A 126 3.56 8.99 -2.47
CA PRO A 126 4.38 10.17 -2.25
C PRO A 126 5.44 9.87 -1.20
N ILE A 127 6.67 10.24 -1.52
CA ILE A 127 7.83 10.11 -0.66
C ILE A 127 8.48 11.47 -0.51
N GLN A 128 9.08 11.68 0.66
CA GLN A 128 9.80 12.90 0.98
C GLN A 128 10.86 12.58 2.02
N GLY A 129 11.84 13.48 2.10
CA GLY A 129 12.91 13.44 3.08
C GLY A 129 13.69 14.74 3.08
N ALA A 130 14.56 14.86 4.07
CA ALA A 130 15.48 15.96 4.18
C ALA A 130 16.79 15.46 4.78
N TYR A 131 17.90 16.03 4.32
CA TYR A 131 19.23 15.77 4.88
C TYR A 131 20.11 17.01 4.74
N VAL A 132 21.30 17.00 5.34
CA VAL A 132 22.26 18.10 5.24
C VAL A 132 23.58 17.65 4.61
N PHE A 133 24.29 18.56 3.96
CA PHE A 133 25.70 18.40 3.55
C PHE A 133 26.47 19.69 3.84
N HIS A 134 27.80 19.66 3.74
CA HIS A 134 28.65 20.80 4.11
C HIS A 134 29.57 21.22 2.95
N ILE A 135 29.77 22.54 2.80
CA ILE A 135 30.80 23.11 1.94
C ILE A 135 31.82 23.80 2.86
N GLY A 136 33.08 23.37 2.85
CA GLY A 136 34.08 23.85 3.80
C GLY A 136 33.75 23.42 5.24
N GLU A 137 34.02 24.28 6.22
CA GLU A 137 33.70 23.95 7.62
C GLU A 137 32.19 24.00 7.89
N PRO A 138 31.62 23.02 8.62
CA PRO A 138 30.22 23.04 9.02
C PRO A 138 29.89 24.30 9.81
N SER A 139 28.85 25.01 9.39
CA SER A 139 28.15 25.95 10.26
C SER A 139 27.12 25.16 11.08
N GLY A 140 26.64 25.68 12.22
CA GLY A 140 25.55 25.02 12.97
C GLY A 140 24.28 24.80 12.14
N SER A 141 23.20 24.34 12.79
CA SER A 141 21.95 23.95 12.10
C SER A 141 21.47 25.04 11.11
N PRO A 142 21.29 24.71 9.82
CA PRO A 142 20.94 25.69 8.79
C PRO A 142 19.59 26.34 9.09
N ALA A 143 19.48 27.64 8.78
CA ALA A 143 18.25 28.39 9.00
C ALA A 143 17.07 27.75 8.24
N GLY A 144 15.98 27.45 8.96
CA GLY A 144 14.74 26.90 8.39
C GLY A 144 14.62 25.38 8.41
N LEU A 145 15.62 24.62 8.86
CA LEU A 145 15.56 23.14 8.92
C LEU A 145 14.39 22.60 9.78
N SER A 146 14.03 23.32 10.85
CA SER A 146 12.90 23.00 11.74
C SER A 146 11.51 23.27 11.14
N ASP A 147 11.41 24.21 10.17
CA ASP A 147 10.17 24.44 9.41
C ASP A 147 9.98 23.40 8.28
N LEU A 148 11.05 22.69 7.91
CA LEU A 148 11.07 21.79 6.76
C LEU A 148 10.56 20.37 7.07
N THR A 149 10.67 19.91 8.33
CA THR A 149 10.08 18.65 8.79
C THR A 149 8.62 18.82 9.22
N THR A 150 8.25 20.00 9.74
CA THR A 150 6.86 20.37 10.08
C THR A 150 6.01 20.76 8.86
N GLY A 151 6.65 21.26 7.79
CA GLY A 151 6.04 21.59 6.49
C GLY A 151 5.80 20.40 5.55
N SER A 152 6.09 19.18 6.01
CA SER A 152 5.72 17.92 5.35
C SER A 152 4.22 17.90 5.07
N GLY A 153 3.84 18.23 3.83
CA GLY A 153 2.44 18.26 3.41
C GLY A 153 1.77 16.93 3.77
N SER A 154 0.85 17.00 4.74
CA SER A 154 -0.19 16.06 5.22
C SER A 154 -0.42 14.71 4.51
N THR A 155 0.62 14.00 4.10
CA THR A 155 0.55 12.71 3.40
C THR A 155 0.05 11.60 4.32
N GLY A 156 0.06 11.82 5.64
CA GLY A 156 -0.63 11.02 6.66
C GLY A 156 -1.99 11.55 7.14
N GLY A 157 -2.50 12.67 6.61
CA GLY A 157 -3.71 13.34 7.09
C GLY A 157 -5.03 12.65 6.74
N PRO A 158 -6.20 13.26 7.07
CA PRO A 158 -7.54 12.74 6.74
C PRO A 158 -7.73 12.36 5.27
N LEU A 159 -6.96 12.99 4.36
CA LEU A 159 -7.00 12.74 2.93
C LEU A 159 -6.71 11.28 2.58
N LYS A 160 -5.73 10.64 3.22
CA LYS A 160 -5.41 9.22 3.01
C LYS A 160 -6.63 8.32 3.21
N TRP A 161 -7.44 8.61 4.25
CA TRP A 161 -8.66 7.87 4.53
C TRP A 161 -9.76 8.15 3.51
N ILE A 162 -9.83 9.35 2.95
CA ILE A 162 -10.78 9.71 1.89
C ILE A 162 -10.43 8.99 0.58
N VAL A 163 -9.14 8.92 0.22
CA VAL A 163 -8.68 8.16 -0.95
C VAL A 163 -8.96 6.66 -0.75
N SER A 164 -8.61 6.11 0.42
CA SER A 164 -8.92 4.71 0.78
C SER A 164 -10.42 4.41 0.73
N LEU A 165 -11.28 5.33 1.18
CA LEU A 165 -12.74 5.19 1.10
C LEU A 165 -13.22 5.17 -0.35
N THR A 166 -12.62 6.00 -1.21
CA THR A 166 -12.94 6.06 -2.64
C THR A 166 -12.60 4.73 -3.32
N ASP A 167 -11.42 4.18 -3.05
CA ASP A 167 -11.02 2.85 -3.54
C ASP A 167 -11.93 1.74 -3.02
N TRP A 168 -12.32 1.80 -1.74
CA TRP A 168 -13.26 0.84 -1.17
C TRP A 168 -14.61 0.85 -1.89
N ILE A 169 -15.17 2.03 -2.15
CA ILE A 169 -16.43 2.19 -2.91
C ILE A 169 -16.26 1.62 -4.32
N GLN A 170 -15.12 1.88 -4.97
CA GLN A 170 -14.84 1.40 -6.31
C GLN A 170 -14.72 -0.13 -6.35
N TYR A 171 -13.91 -0.73 -5.47
CA TYR A 171 -13.74 -2.18 -5.36
C TYR A 171 -15.05 -2.89 -5.02
N LEU A 172 -15.86 -2.33 -4.11
CA LEU A 172 -17.17 -2.88 -3.77
C LEU A 172 -18.12 -2.80 -4.98
N GLY A 173 -18.17 -1.65 -5.66
CA GLY A 173 -18.99 -1.46 -6.85
C GLY A 173 -18.62 -2.43 -7.97
N LEU A 174 -17.33 -2.52 -8.33
CA LEU A 174 -16.84 -3.46 -9.35
C LEU A 174 -17.08 -4.92 -8.96
N SER A 175 -16.93 -5.27 -7.68
CA SER A 175 -17.27 -6.59 -7.15
C SER A 175 -18.73 -6.91 -7.42
N VAL A 176 -19.65 -6.02 -7.04
CA VAL A 176 -21.09 -6.22 -7.23
C VAL A 176 -21.46 -6.29 -8.71
N ILE A 177 -20.84 -5.49 -9.59
CA ILE A 177 -21.07 -5.56 -11.04
C ILE A 177 -20.63 -6.91 -11.59
N LEU A 178 -19.37 -7.30 -11.38
CA LEU A 178 -18.81 -8.56 -11.89
C LEU A 178 -19.59 -9.75 -11.36
N GLY A 179 -19.83 -9.80 -10.05
CA GLY A 179 -20.54 -10.92 -9.43
C GLY A 179 -22.02 -11.00 -9.82
N THR A 180 -22.69 -9.86 -10.08
CA THR A 180 -24.05 -9.88 -10.62
C THR A 180 -24.06 -10.40 -12.06
N LEU A 181 -23.14 -9.95 -12.91
CA LEU A 181 -23.02 -10.47 -14.28
C LEU A 181 -22.69 -11.97 -14.28
N ALA A 182 -21.76 -12.41 -13.42
CA ALA A 182 -21.43 -13.83 -13.26
C ALA A 182 -22.63 -14.64 -12.74
N PHE A 183 -23.39 -14.10 -11.77
CA PHE A 183 -24.61 -14.73 -11.25
C PHE A 183 -25.66 -14.99 -12.34
N LEU A 184 -25.81 -14.06 -13.29
CA LEU A 184 -26.71 -14.16 -14.44
C LEU A 184 -26.17 -15.07 -15.55
N LEU A 185 -24.93 -14.82 -16.01
CA LEU A 185 -24.33 -15.46 -17.19
C LEU A 185 -23.84 -16.89 -16.93
N LEU A 186 -23.27 -17.17 -15.75
CA LEU A 186 -22.87 -18.52 -15.35
C LEU A 186 -24.05 -19.37 -14.85
N ARG A 187 -25.28 -18.86 -14.99
CA ARG A 187 -26.53 -19.51 -14.59
C ARG A 187 -26.50 -19.98 -13.13
N ILE A 188 -25.91 -19.19 -12.23
CA ILE A 188 -25.96 -19.48 -10.79
C ILE A 188 -27.40 -19.35 -10.30
N ALA A 189 -28.16 -18.38 -10.82
CA ALA A 189 -29.60 -18.32 -10.66
C ALA A 189 -30.30 -19.58 -11.21
N PRO A 190 -31.26 -20.19 -10.47
CA PRO A 190 -31.98 -21.37 -10.94
C PRO A 190 -32.81 -21.07 -12.19
N THR A 191 -32.51 -21.78 -13.27
CA THR A 191 -32.97 -21.54 -14.65
C THR A 191 -34.40 -22.00 -14.95
N SER A 192 -35.03 -22.78 -14.06
CA SER A 192 -36.41 -23.25 -14.25
C SER A 192 -37.47 -22.16 -14.10
N MET A 193 -37.07 -20.92 -13.77
CA MET A 193 -37.97 -19.83 -13.41
C MET A 193 -37.89 -18.59 -14.31
N THR A 194 -36.91 -18.51 -15.21
CA THR A 194 -36.74 -17.36 -16.13
C THR A 194 -36.43 -17.85 -17.54
N ARG A 195 -37.17 -17.36 -18.54
CA ARG A 195 -36.93 -17.69 -19.96
C ARG A 195 -35.63 -17.07 -20.49
N GLU A 196 -35.19 -15.99 -19.87
CA GLU A 196 -34.03 -15.20 -20.31
C GLU A 196 -32.99 -15.05 -19.19
N PRO A 197 -31.68 -15.05 -19.49
CA PRO A 197 -30.61 -14.89 -18.49
C PRO A 197 -30.72 -13.60 -17.67
N MET A 198 -31.33 -12.55 -18.22
CA MET A 198 -31.37 -11.19 -17.65
C MET A 198 -32.57 -10.89 -16.76
N ASP A 199 -33.62 -11.72 -16.77
CA ASP A 199 -34.91 -11.38 -16.16
C ASP A 199 -34.97 -11.84 -14.69
N VAL A 200 -33.96 -11.48 -13.91
CA VAL A 200 -33.92 -11.76 -12.47
C VAL A 200 -34.37 -10.50 -11.70
N PRO A 201 -35.35 -10.60 -10.79
CA PRO A 201 -35.79 -9.43 -10.03
C PRO A 201 -34.64 -8.80 -9.24
N GLY A 202 -34.52 -7.47 -9.34
CA GLY A 202 -33.55 -6.68 -8.60
C GLY A 202 -32.15 -6.61 -9.22
N SER A 203 -31.79 -7.46 -10.19
CA SER A 203 -30.45 -7.45 -10.81
C SER A 203 -30.14 -6.15 -11.55
N TYR A 204 -31.13 -5.58 -12.25
CA TYR A 204 -30.99 -4.28 -12.91
C TYR A 204 -30.70 -3.14 -11.91
N LYS A 205 -31.48 -3.06 -10.83
CA LYS A 205 -31.29 -2.04 -9.79
C LYS A 205 -29.93 -2.20 -9.12
N LEU A 206 -29.54 -3.44 -8.84
CA LEU A 206 -28.24 -3.75 -8.24
C LEU A 206 -27.10 -3.28 -9.14
N LEU A 207 -27.12 -3.63 -10.44
CA LEU A 207 -26.13 -3.20 -11.42
C LEU A 207 -26.01 -1.69 -11.51
N TRP A 208 -27.13 -0.96 -11.58
CA TRP A 208 -27.11 0.50 -11.68
C TRP A 208 -26.62 1.21 -10.42
N ILE A 209 -27.00 0.72 -9.24
CA ILE A 209 -26.50 1.28 -7.97
C ILE A 209 -24.98 1.05 -7.88
N SER A 210 -24.51 -0.17 -8.16
CA SER A 210 -23.08 -0.47 -8.14
C SER A 210 -22.29 0.27 -9.22
N TYR A 211 -22.88 0.43 -10.42
CA TYR A 211 -22.30 1.22 -11.51
C TYR A 211 -22.19 2.69 -11.13
N ALA A 212 -23.25 3.29 -10.58
CA ALA A 212 -23.24 4.69 -10.16
C ALA A 212 -22.20 4.93 -9.05
N ALA A 213 -22.12 4.04 -8.06
CA ALA A 213 -21.12 4.11 -7.00
C ALA A 213 -19.69 3.99 -7.54
N ALA A 214 -19.41 2.97 -8.37
CA ALA A 214 -18.08 2.78 -8.96
C ALA A 214 -17.67 3.92 -9.90
N SER A 215 -18.62 4.46 -10.68
CA SER A 215 -18.38 5.56 -11.61
C SER A 215 -18.13 6.87 -10.86
N PHE A 216 -18.87 7.14 -9.78
CA PHE A 216 -18.63 8.30 -8.94
C PHE A 216 -17.24 8.23 -8.29
N ALA A 217 -16.87 7.07 -7.74
CA ALA A 217 -15.54 6.86 -7.17
C ALA A 217 -14.43 7.07 -8.22
N ALA A 218 -14.58 6.53 -9.42
CA ALA A 218 -13.64 6.79 -10.52
C ALA A 218 -13.58 8.27 -10.91
N LEU A 219 -14.69 8.99 -10.98
CA LEU A 219 -14.66 10.40 -11.36
C LEU A 219 -13.91 11.26 -10.33
N VAL A 220 -14.08 10.94 -9.04
CA VAL A 220 -13.48 11.71 -7.94
C VAL A 220 -12.04 11.25 -7.63
N SER A 221 -11.63 10.05 -8.08
CA SER A 221 -10.27 9.54 -7.81
C SER A 221 -9.17 10.39 -8.44
N LEU A 222 -9.37 10.97 -9.64
CA LEU A 222 -8.36 11.85 -10.26
C LEU A 222 -8.03 13.10 -9.43
N PRO A 223 -8.99 13.97 -9.07
CA PRO A 223 -8.67 15.13 -8.24
C PRO A 223 -8.16 14.74 -6.85
N LEU A 224 -8.66 13.65 -6.26
CA LEU A 224 -8.19 13.18 -4.95
C LEU A 224 -6.75 12.66 -4.99
N ASN A 225 -6.40 11.80 -5.95
CA ASN A 225 -5.04 11.31 -6.11
C ASN A 225 -4.08 12.44 -6.51
N THR A 226 -4.51 13.38 -7.36
CA THR A 226 -3.70 14.58 -7.64
C THR A 226 -3.40 15.36 -6.37
N TRP A 227 -4.41 15.57 -5.51
CA TRP A 227 -4.22 16.27 -4.23
C TRP A 227 -3.28 15.49 -3.30
N TYR A 228 -3.48 14.18 -3.20
CA TYR A 228 -2.66 13.29 -2.39
C TYR A 228 -1.20 13.26 -2.86
N GLU A 229 -0.97 13.09 -4.16
CA GLU A 229 0.35 12.96 -4.78
C GLU A 229 1.15 14.26 -4.79
N SER A 230 0.49 15.39 -5.05
CA SER A 230 1.17 16.70 -5.10
C SER A 230 1.55 17.26 -3.73
N GLY A 231 0.88 16.79 -2.66
CA GLY A 231 1.10 17.25 -1.28
C GLY A 231 0.68 18.70 -1.02
N VAL A 232 -0.03 19.34 -1.97
CA VAL A 232 -0.44 20.75 -1.86
C VAL A 232 -1.63 20.91 -0.91
N THR A 233 -1.87 22.13 -0.44
CA THR A 233 -3.08 22.43 0.33
C THR A 233 -4.32 22.46 -0.59
N LEU A 234 -5.52 22.27 -0.02
CA LEU A 234 -6.77 22.26 -0.80
C LEU A 234 -6.99 23.56 -1.61
N GLY A 235 -6.49 24.69 -1.11
CA GLY A 235 -6.58 25.99 -1.80
C GLY A 235 -5.65 26.13 -3.00
N GLU A 236 -4.57 25.34 -3.05
CA GLU A 236 -3.57 25.33 -4.12
C GLU A 236 -3.90 24.30 -5.22
N LEU A 237 -4.85 23.39 -4.97
CA LEU A 237 -5.31 22.43 -5.96
C LEU A 237 -5.94 23.16 -7.16
N SER A 238 -5.35 23.00 -8.33
CA SER A 238 -5.73 23.71 -9.54
C SER A 238 -5.97 22.78 -10.72
N TRP A 239 -6.71 23.27 -11.72
CA TRP A 239 -6.91 22.55 -12.99
C TRP A 239 -5.60 22.29 -13.74
N ALA A 240 -4.58 23.13 -13.53
CA ALA A 240 -3.25 22.92 -14.08
C ALA A 240 -2.59 21.68 -13.45
N LEU A 241 -2.66 21.53 -12.11
CA LEU A 241 -2.14 20.34 -11.42
C LEU A 241 -2.87 19.07 -11.84
N ILE A 242 -4.20 19.11 -11.95
CA ILE A 242 -4.99 17.97 -12.46
C ILE A 242 -4.61 17.66 -13.92
N GLY A 243 -4.37 18.68 -14.74
CA GLY A 243 -3.89 18.52 -16.11
C GLY A 243 -2.49 17.89 -16.20
N SER A 244 -1.60 18.24 -15.27
CA SER A 244 -0.28 17.62 -15.12
C SER A 244 -0.41 16.16 -14.69
N ALA A 245 -1.24 15.86 -13.68
CA ALA A 245 -1.53 14.48 -13.27
C ALA A 245 -2.01 13.66 -14.47
N LEU A 246 -3.00 14.15 -15.21
CA LEU A 246 -3.58 13.43 -16.36
C LEU A 246 -2.54 13.05 -17.43
N LYS A 247 -1.55 13.92 -17.69
CA LYS A 247 -0.57 13.75 -18.78
C LYS A 247 0.69 13.02 -18.34
N LEU A 248 1.20 13.35 -17.16
CA LEU A 248 2.54 13.01 -16.69
C LEU A 248 2.57 11.87 -15.66
N THR A 249 1.41 11.46 -15.14
CA THR A 249 1.33 10.29 -14.23
C THR A 249 0.80 9.07 -14.96
N SER A 250 1.25 7.89 -14.54
CA SER A 250 0.73 6.61 -15.03
C SER A 250 -0.76 6.45 -14.66
N PHE A 251 -1.13 6.87 -13.45
CA PHE A 251 -2.50 6.87 -12.95
C PHE A 251 -3.43 7.70 -13.85
N GLY A 252 -3.04 8.93 -14.20
CA GLY A 252 -3.84 9.83 -15.04
C GLY A 252 -4.12 9.28 -16.44
N GLN A 253 -3.13 8.65 -17.07
CA GLN A 253 -3.30 8.02 -18.38
C GLN A 253 -4.24 6.81 -18.31
N ILE A 254 -4.13 5.99 -17.25
CA ILE A 254 -5.02 4.85 -17.02
C ILE A 254 -6.45 5.31 -16.70
N TRP A 255 -6.59 6.39 -15.95
CA TRP A 255 -7.88 7.00 -15.61
C TRP A 255 -8.67 7.40 -16.86
N MET A 256 -8.02 7.90 -17.92
CA MET A 256 -8.69 8.20 -19.19
C MET A 256 -9.33 6.95 -19.81
N ALA A 257 -8.63 5.81 -19.76
CA ALA A 257 -9.18 4.54 -20.22
C ALA A 257 -10.35 4.07 -19.33
N GLN A 258 -10.26 4.29 -18.01
CA GLN A 258 -11.35 3.99 -17.07
C GLN A 258 -12.61 4.79 -17.39
N ILE A 259 -12.49 6.10 -17.69
CA ILE A 259 -13.65 6.92 -18.05
C ILE A 259 -14.30 6.45 -19.36
N LEU A 260 -13.51 6.04 -20.35
CA LEU A 260 -14.04 5.42 -21.56
C LEU A 260 -14.80 4.12 -21.24
N ILE A 261 -14.23 3.26 -20.38
CA ILE A 261 -14.86 2.02 -19.94
C ILE A 261 -16.18 2.30 -19.20
N VAL A 262 -16.21 3.30 -18.31
CA VAL A 262 -17.42 3.76 -17.59
C VAL A 262 -18.54 4.09 -18.58
N LEU A 263 -18.25 4.94 -19.57
CA LEU A 263 -19.23 5.37 -20.57
C LEU A 263 -19.76 4.18 -21.40
N LEU A 264 -18.87 3.30 -21.86
CA LEU A 264 -19.26 2.10 -22.62
C LEU A 264 -20.04 1.10 -21.75
N LEU A 265 -19.71 1.00 -20.45
CA LEU A 265 -20.37 0.10 -19.52
C LEU A 265 -21.83 0.53 -19.28
N ALA A 266 -22.11 1.83 -19.13
CA ALA A 266 -23.49 2.33 -19.09
C ALA A 266 -24.28 1.93 -20.34
N VAL A 267 -23.72 2.13 -21.55
CA VAL A 267 -24.39 1.79 -22.81
C VAL A 267 -24.69 0.29 -22.90
N THR A 268 -23.74 -0.57 -22.53
CA THR A 268 -23.93 -2.02 -22.57
C THR A 268 -24.93 -2.53 -21.52
N ILE A 269 -24.95 -1.94 -20.32
CA ILE A 269 -25.97 -2.25 -19.28
C ILE A 269 -27.37 -1.86 -19.76
N LEU A 270 -27.55 -0.65 -20.32
CA LEU A 270 -28.83 -0.21 -20.90
C LEU A 270 -29.27 -1.17 -22.00
N SER A 271 -28.40 -1.45 -22.96
CA SER A 271 -28.66 -2.34 -24.10
C SER A 271 -28.98 -3.78 -23.68
N GLY A 272 -28.40 -4.27 -22.58
CA GLY A 272 -28.68 -5.62 -22.04
C GLY A 272 -30.10 -5.77 -21.46
N TYR A 273 -30.69 -4.69 -20.96
CA TYR A 273 -32.00 -4.68 -20.30
C TYR A 273 -33.12 -4.03 -21.10
N ASP A 274 -32.80 -3.41 -22.24
CA ASP A 274 -33.77 -2.87 -23.19
C ASP A 274 -34.64 -4.00 -23.78
N ARG A 275 -35.94 -3.99 -23.44
CA ARG A 275 -36.91 -5.02 -23.85
C ARG A 275 -37.32 -4.91 -25.32
N ASP A 276 -37.08 -3.76 -25.94
CA ASP A 276 -37.42 -3.54 -27.35
C ASP A 276 -36.33 -4.12 -28.28
N ARG A 277 -35.17 -4.51 -27.73
CA ARG A 277 -34.06 -5.14 -28.46
C ARG A 277 -34.20 -6.66 -28.57
N SER A 278 -33.59 -7.21 -29.62
CA SER A 278 -33.51 -8.67 -29.81
C SER A 278 -32.75 -9.36 -28.67
N ILE A 279 -33.16 -10.59 -28.35
CA ILE A 279 -32.51 -11.41 -27.29
C ILE A 279 -31.01 -11.59 -27.54
N HIS A 280 -30.59 -11.73 -28.79
CA HIS A 280 -29.18 -11.84 -29.17
C HIS A 280 -28.40 -10.58 -28.79
N LEU A 281 -28.92 -9.40 -29.13
CA LEU A 281 -28.24 -8.13 -28.85
C LEU A 281 -28.12 -7.89 -27.33
N ARG A 282 -29.17 -8.26 -26.57
CA ARG A 282 -29.15 -8.17 -25.11
C ARG A 282 -28.09 -9.06 -24.49
N ILE A 283 -27.99 -10.32 -24.93
CA ILE A 283 -26.97 -11.27 -24.46
C ILE A 283 -25.56 -10.77 -24.78
N TRP A 284 -25.31 -10.35 -26.02
CA TRP A 284 -24.01 -9.81 -26.43
C TRP A 284 -23.65 -8.54 -25.67
N SER A 285 -24.62 -7.67 -25.39
CA SER A 285 -24.41 -6.47 -24.58
C SER A 285 -23.95 -6.83 -23.16
N SER A 286 -24.51 -7.87 -22.55
CA SER A 286 -24.09 -8.31 -21.21
C SER A 286 -22.72 -9.00 -21.18
N TYR A 287 -22.36 -9.73 -22.23
CA TYR A 287 -20.96 -10.15 -22.40
C TYR A 287 -20.04 -8.95 -22.63
N GLY A 288 -20.50 -7.92 -23.34
CA GLY A 288 -19.81 -6.63 -23.45
C GLY A 288 -19.58 -5.98 -22.08
N SER A 289 -20.62 -5.92 -21.23
CA SER A 289 -20.48 -5.43 -19.85
C SER A 289 -19.50 -6.28 -19.03
N LEU A 290 -19.48 -7.60 -19.22
CA LEU A 290 -18.52 -8.50 -18.56
C LEU A 290 -17.08 -8.19 -19.00
N VAL A 291 -16.84 -8.03 -20.30
CA VAL A 291 -15.51 -7.68 -20.83
C VAL A 291 -15.08 -6.31 -20.32
N LEU A 292 -15.99 -5.33 -20.28
CA LEU A 292 -15.69 -3.97 -19.81
C LEU A 292 -15.37 -3.94 -18.31
N VAL A 293 -16.12 -4.65 -17.45
CA VAL A 293 -15.79 -4.71 -16.01
C VAL A 293 -14.47 -5.46 -15.77
N LEU A 294 -14.16 -6.50 -16.56
CA LEU A 294 -12.85 -7.16 -16.52
C LEU A 294 -11.74 -6.21 -16.98
N GLY A 295 -11.98 -5.43 -18.04
CA GLY A 295 -11.06 -4.38 -18.48
C GLY A 295 -10.83 -3.33 -17.38
N TRP A 296 -11.87 -2.93 -16.66
CA TRP A 296 -11.73 -2.01 -15.52
C TRP A 296 -10.91 -2.64 -14.38
N LEU A 297 -11.15 -3.89 -14.01
CA LEU A 297 -10.30 -4.57 -13.03
C LEU A 297 -8.84 -4.68 -13.48
N LEU A 298 -8.60 -4.89 -14.78
CA LEU A 298 -7.23 -4.87 -15.33
C LEU A 298 -6.58 -3.50 -15.18
N THR A 299 -7.32 -2.40 -15.36
CA THR A 299 -6.76 -1.06 -15.14
C THR A 299 -6.25 -0.85 -13.71
N HIS A 300 -6.88 -1.46 -12.70
CA HIS A 300 -6.38 -1.43 -11.32
C HIS A 300 -5.11 -2.28 -11.15
N ALA A 301 -5.03 -3.45 -11.78
CA ALA A 301 -3.82 -4.26 -11.77
C ALA A 301 -2.65 -3.62 -12.52
N LEU A 302 -2.91 -2.66 -13.42
CA LEU A 302 -1.92 -1.86 -14.13
C LEU A 302 -1.38 -0.68 -13.31
N THR A 303 -1.93 -0.43 -12.12
CA THR A 303 -1.52 0.60 -11.16
C THR A 303 -0.97 -0.02 -9.87
N GLY A 304 -0.27 0.76 -9.03
CA GLY A 304 0.22 0.30 -7.73
C GLY A 304 1.43 -0.65 -7.79
N HIS A 305 1.68 -1.35 -6.68
CA HIS A 305 2.85 -2.25 -6.52
C HIS A 305 3.06 -3.28 -7.65
N PRO A 306 2.01 -3.90 -8.25
CA PRO A 306 2.21 -4.82 -9.37
C PRO A 306 2.86 -4.16 -10.61
N ALA A 307 2.61 -2.86 -10.82
CA ALA A 307 3.11 -2.12 -11.97
C ALA A 307 4.58 -1.70 -11.81
N ALA A 308 5.04 -1.52 -10.56
CA ALA A 308 6.42 -1.17 -10.20
C ALA A 308 7.35 -2.39 -10.03
N ALA A 309 6.81 -3.62 -10.09
CA ALA A 309 7.58 -4.83 -9.84
C ALA A 309 8.56 -5.19 -10.97
N ASN A 310 9.72 -5.75 -10.60
CA ASN A 310 10.73 -6.27 -11.54
C ASN A 310 10.13 -7.26 -12.56
N GLN A 311 9.25 -8.17 -12.09
CA GLN A 311 8.49 -9.09 -12.96
C GLN A 311 7.09 -8.54 -13.26
N ARG A 312 7.04 -7.34 -13.86
CA ARG A 312 5.82 -6.56 -14.08
C ARG A 312 4.64 -7.37 -14.64
N ILE A 313 4.84 -8.14 -15.71
CA ILE A 313 3.76 -8.90 -16.36
C ILE A 313 3.16 -9.95 -15.42
N LEU A 314 4.00 -10.69 -14.70
CA LEU A 314 3.53 -11.73 -13.78
C LEU A 314 2.80 -11.10 -12.58
N ALA A 315 3.34 -10.00 -12.05
CA ALA A 315 2.72 -9.28 -10.95
C ALA A 315 1.33 -8.75 -11.32
N ILE A 316 1.20 -8.07 -12.47
CA ILE A 316 -0.08 -7.59 -13.01
C ILE A 316 -1.05 -8.77 -13.20
N ALA A 317 -0.59 -9.90 -13.75
CA ALA A 317 -1.45 -11.06 -13.97
C ALA A 317 -1.96 -11.67 -12.65
N MET A 318 -1.10 -11.80 -11.64
CA MET A 318 -1.48 -12.32 -10.32
C MET A 318 -2.46 -11.40 -9.61
N ASP A 319 -2.24 -10.09 -9.66
CA ASP A 319 -3.17 -9.12 -9.08
C ASP A 319 -4.51 -9.12 -9.82
N PHE A 320 -4.50 -9.14 -11.16
CA PHE A 320 -5.72 -9.23 -11.95
C PHE A 320 -6.55 -10.47 -11.63
N VAL A 321 -5.91 -11.63 -11.49
CA VAL A 321 -6.58 -12.87 -11.06
C VAL A 321 -7.11 -12.76 -9.63
N HIS A 322 -6.36 -12.11 -8.72
CA HIS A 322 -6.80 -11.83 -7.36
C HIS A 322 -8.07 -10.97 -7.33
N LEU A 323 -8.06 -9.86 -8.08
CA LEU A 323 -9.19 -8.94 -8.20
C LEU A 323 -10.43 -9.63 -8.78
N ILE A 324 -10.29 -10.43 -9.83
CA ILE A 324 -11.41 -11.23 -10.39
C ILE A 324 -11.97 -12.19 -9.34
N GLY A 325 -11.11 -12.90 -8.61
CA GLY A 325 -11.52 -13.86 -7.57
C GLY A 325 -12.32 -13.19 -6.46
N ALA A 326 -11.83 -12.06 -5.94
CA ALA A 326 -12.48 -11.28 -4.89
C ALA A 326 -13.82 -10.71 -5.37
N ALA A 327 -13.81 -10.07 -6.54
CA ALA A 327 -14.98 -9.47 -7.15
C ALA A 327 -16.07 -10.50 -7.46
N PHE A 328 -15.69 -11.67 -7.97
CA PHE A 328 -16.60 -12.78 -8.21
C PHE A 328 -17.23 -13.27 -6.90
N TRP A 329 -16.43 -13.55 -5.86
CA TRP A 329 -16.94 -14.13 -4.61
C TRP A 329 -17.89 -13.16 -3.90
N ILE A 330 -17.43 -11.94 -3.60
CA ILE A 330 -18.21 -10.95 -2.85
C ILE A 330 -19.44 -10.49 -3.66
N GLY A 331 -19.25 -10.26 -4.95
CA GLY A 331 -20.32 -9.82 -5.83
C GLY A 331 -21.41 -10.87 -6.04
N ALA A 332 -21.04 -12.14 -6.25
CA ALA A 332 -22.03 -13.20 -6.46
C ALA A 332 -22.82 -13.48 -5.18
N LEU A 333 -22.18 -13.42 -4.00
CA LEU A 333 -22.89 -13.48 -2.72
C LEU A 333 -23.87 -12.30 -2.56
N THR A 334 -23.49 -11.10 -3.00
CA THR A 334 -24.34 -9.91 -2.93
C THR A 334 -25.56 -10.06 -3.85
N ALA A 335 -25.33 -10.49 -5.09
CA ALA A 335 -26.39 -10.81 -6.04
C ALA A 335 -27.32 -11.90 -5.48
N MET A 336 -26.79 -12.94 -4.86
CA MET A 336 -27.60 -13.98 -4.21
C MET A 336 -28.44 -13.43 -3.06
N ALA A 337 -27.87 -12.59 -2.20
CA ALA A 337 -28.58 -12.01 -1.06
C ALA A 337 -29.73 -11.09 -1.48
N ILE A 338 -29.61 -10.39 -2.61
CA ILE A 338 -30.58 -9.40 -3.08
C ILE A 338 -31.59 -9.99 -4.07
N CYS A 339 -31.14 -10.83 -5.00
CA CYS A 339 -31.97 -11.34 -6.10
C CYS A 339 -32.72 -12.63 -5.76
N LEU A 340 -32.21 -13.47 -4.85
CA LEU A 340 -32.90 -14.73 -4.50
C LEU A 340 -34.17 -14.53 -3.65
N PRO A 341 -34.24 -13.58 -2.68
CA PRO A 341 -35.45 -13.41 -1.89
C PRO A 341 -36.70 -13.07 -2.72
N PRO A 342 -36.68 -12.09 -3.64
CA PRO A 342 -37.83 -11.81 -4.50
C PRO A 342 -38.20 -12.97 -5.41
N LEU A 343 -37.23 -13.80 -5.81
CA LEU A 343 -37.48 -15.00 -6.62
C LEU A 343 -38.14 -16.11 -5.80
N ALA A 344 -37.67 -16.32 -4.56
CA ALA A 344 -38.22 -17.30 -3.64
C ALA A 344 -39.61 -16.92 -3.13
N ASP A 345 -39.89 -15.63 -2.94
CA ASP A 345 -41.20 -15.19 -2.43
C ASP A 345 -42.34 -15.45 -3.43
N LYS A 346 -42.05 -15.55 -4.74
CA LYS A 346 -43.00 -15.98 -5.78
C LYS A 346 -43.38 -17.47 -5.69
N LEU A 347 -42.65 -18.27 -4.92
CA LEU A 347 -42.86 -19.71 -4.81
C LEU A 347 -43.61 -20.11 -3.53
N PRO A 348 -44.31 -21.27 -3.54
CA PRO A 348 -44.86 -21.89 -2.34
C PRO A 348 -43.79 -22.16 -1.28
N SER A 349 -44.13 -21.96 0.00
CA SER A 349 -43.21 -22.05 1.15
C SER A 349 -42.36 -23.34 1.18
N LYS A 350 -42.94 -24.47 0.73
CA LYS A 350 -42.30 -25.80 0.71
C LYS A 350 -41.10 -25.89 -0.24
N VAL A 351 -41.09 -25.13 -1.34
CA VAL A 351 -40.03 -25.21 -2.37
C VAL A 351 -39.11 -23.98 -2.37
N ARG A 352 -39.37 -22.98 -1.51
CA ARG A 352 -38.53 -21.76 -1.41
C ARG A 352 -37.06 -22.09 -1.15
N GLY A 353 -36.80 -23.09 -0.30
CA GLY A 353 -35.44 -23.52 0.03
C GLY A 353 -34.65 -24.03 -1.18
N GLU A 354 -35.32 -24.68 -2.15
CA GLU A 354 -34.65 -25.28 -3.32
C GLU A 354 -33.97 -24.24 -4.21
N VAL A 355 -34.54 -23.03 -4.30
CA VAL A 355 -33.95 -21.90 -5.03
C VAL A 355 -32.60 -21.51 -4.44
N TYR A 356 -32.54 -21.38 -3.11
CA TYR A 356 -31.29 -21.06 -2.40
C TYR A 356 -30.27 -22.18 -2.53
N TRP A 357 -30.66 -23.43 -2.28
CA TRP A 357 -29.72 -24.57 -2.32
C TRP A 357 -29.18 -24.83 -3.72
N THR A 358 -29.99 -24.62 -4.76
CA THR A 358 -29.55 -24.74 -6.15
C THR A 358 -28.53 -23.66 -6.50
N ALA A 359 -28.80 -22.40 -6.12
CA ALA A 359 -27.85 -21.31 -6.32
C ALA A 359 -26.54 -21.55 -5.57
N ILE A 360 -26.61 -21.93 -4.29
CA ILE A 360 -25.42 -22.21 -3.46
C ILE A 360 -24.60 -23.35 -4.06
N ARG A 361 -25.21 -24.47 -4.48
CA ARG A 361 -24.47 -25.60 -5.09
C ARG A 361 -23.75 -25.20 -6.38
N ARG A 362 -24.38 -24.39 -7.23
CA ARG A 362 -23.77 -23.87 -8.47
C ARG A 362 -22.64 -22.89 -8.15
N PHE A 363 -22.87 -22.00 -7.18
CA PHE A 363 -21.85 -21.07 -6.70
C PHE A 363 -20.65 -21.79 -6.09
N THR A 364 -20.85 -22.80 -5.25
CA THR A 364 -19.75 -23.55 -4.59
C THR A 364 -18.76 -24.14 -5.60
N ALA A 365 -19.22 -24.61 -6.76
CA ALA A 365 -18.33 -25.16 -7.79
C ALA A 365 -17.34 -24.11 -8.33
N TRP A 366 -17.80 -22.87 -8.52
CA TRP A 366 -16.95 -21.74 -8.93
C TRP A 366 -16.18 -21.14 -7.76
N GLY A 367 -16.81 -21.05 -6.59
CA GLY A 367 -16.25 -20.47 -5.38
C GLY A 367 -14.98 -21.17 -4.91
N ILE A 368 -14.89 -22.50 -5.03
CA ILE A 368 -13.66 -23.24 -4.71
C ILE A 368 -12.48 -22.78 -5.59
N GLY A 369 -12.72 -22.59 -6.88
CA GLY A 369 -11.71 -22.09 -7.81
C GLY A 369 -11.29 -20.65 -7.49
N ALA A 370 -12.26 -19.79 -7.18
CA ALA A 370 -11.99 -18.41 -6.76
C ALA A 370 -11.18 -18.34 -5.46
N VAL A 371 -11.51 -19.15 -4.46
CA VAL A 371 -10.74 -19.26 -3.21
C VAL A 371 -9.32 -19.74 -3.47
N ALA A 372 -9.14 -20.78 -4.28
CA ALA A 372 -7.82 -21.31 -4.60
C ALA A 372 -6.96 -20.26 -5.32
N ALA A 373 -7.55 -19.53 -6.28
CA ALA A 373 -6.90 -18.43 -6.97
C ALA A 373 -6.49 -17.31 -5.98
N LEU A 374 -7.41 -16.86 -5.11
CA LEU A 374 -7.14 -15.83 -4.11
C LEU A 374 -6.02 -16.20 -3.14
N VAL A 375 -5.97 -17.45 -2.68
CA VAL A 375 -4.90 -17.93 -1.80
C VAL A 375 -3.57 -17.97 -2.54
N ALA A 376 -3.53 -18.52 -3.76
CA ALA A 376 -2.31 -18.61 -4.55
C ALA A 376 -1.73 -17.23 -4.89
N THR A 377 -2.58 -16.33 -5.42
CA THR A 377 -2.17 -14.97 -5.77
C THR A 377 -1.87 -14.13 -4.52
N GLY A 378 -2.61 -14.32 -3.43
CA GLY A 378 -2.36 -13.64 -2.16
C GLY A 378 -1.02 -14.02 -1.53
N ILE A 379 -0.62 -15.30 -1.59
CA ILE A 379 0.71 -15.75 -1.15
C ILE A 379 1.78 -15.11 -2.03
N TYR A 380 1.62 -15.16 -3.35
CA TYR A 380 2.54 -14.52 -4.29
C TYR A 380 2.73 -13.02 -3.99
N SER A 381 1.63 -12.27 -3.86
CA SER A 381 1.69 -10.84 -3.58
C SER A 381 2.33 -10.56 -2.22
N SER A 382 2.05 -11.37 -1.19
CA SER A 382 2.66 -11.19 0.14
C SER A 382 4.18 -11.38 0.12
N LEU A 383 4.68 -12.35 -0.65
CA LEU A 383 6.12 -12.61 -0.79
C LEU A 383 6.83 -11.56 -1.65
N MET A 384 6.11 -10.93 -2.57
CA MET A 384 6.65 -9.90 -3.45
C MET A 384 6.68 -8.53 -2.78
N ILE A 385 5.67 -8.22 -1.95
CA ILE A 385 5.45 -6.87 -1.41
C ILE A 385 6.09 -6.68 -0.02
N LEU A 386 6.13 -7.70 0.83
CA LEU A 386 6.74 -7.56 2.16
C LEU A 386 8.28 -7.60 2.05
N PRO A 387 9.01 -6.68 2.71
CA PRO A 387 10.46 -6.75 2.79
C PRO A 387 10.95 -8.03 3.46
N ALA A 388 12.18 -8.42 3.16
CA ALA A 388 12.84 -9.51 3.85
C ALA A 388 13.47 -9.00 5.17
N PRO A 389 13.39 -9.77 6.28
CA PRO A 389 12.71 -11.06 6.41
C PRO A 389 11.17 -10.93 6.53
N VAL A 390 10.43 -11.57 5.61
CA VAL A 390 8.97 -11.46 5.49
C VAL A 390 8.24 -11.76 6.79
N LEU A 391 8.70 -12.76 7.55
CA LEU A 391 8.05 -13.14 8.79
C LEU A 391 8.14 -12.03 9.84
N THR A 392 9.28 -11.34 9.93
CA THR A 392 9.45 -10.20 10.84
C THR A 392 8.55 -9.06 10.39
N SER A 393 8.64 -8.66 9.11
CA SER A 393 7.85 -7.56 8.57
C SER A 393 6.34 -7.78 8.68
N LEU A 394 5.88 -9.04 8.63
CA LEU A 394 4.48 -9.37 8.82
C LEU A 394 3.94 -8.95 10.21
N PHE A 395 4.77 -8.97 11.24
CA PHE A 395 4.39 -8.62 12.62
C PHE A 395 4.85 -7.24 13.06
N THR A 396 5.84 -6.63 12.39
CA THR A 396 6.42 -5.34 12.79
C THR A 396 5.97 -4.16 11.94
N THR A 397 5.44 -4.38 10.71
CA THR A 397 4.97 -3.28 9.85
C THR A 397 3.45 -3.11 9.90
N ALA A 398 2.98 -1.88 9.73
CA ALA A 398 1.54 -1.59 9.67
C ALA A 398 0.85 -2.36 8.52
N TYR A 399 1.54 -2.48 7.39
CA TYR A 399 1.08 -3.29 6.26
C TYR A 399 0.92 -4.77 6.65
N GLY A 400 1.92 -5.35 7.31
CA GLY A 400 1.90 -6.73 7.79
C GLY A 400 0.72 -7.00 8.73
N LEU A 401 0.48 -6.11 9.70
CA LEU A 401 -0.64 -6.23 10.65
C LEU A 401 -2.02 -6.18 9.96
N VAL A 402 -2.21 -5.28 8.98
CA VAL A 402 -3.46 -5.21 8.21
C VAL A 402 -3.62 -6.45 7.33
N LEU A 403 -2.53 -6.97 6.75
CA LEU A 403 -2.53 -8.22 6.00
C LEU A 403 -2.92 -9.43 6.88
N ILE A 404 -2.40 -9.52 8.11
CA ILE A 404 -2.84 -10.53 9.10
C ILE A 404 -4.36 -10.42 9.32
N GLY A 405 -4.87 -9.20 9.51
CA GLY A 405 -6.30 -8.94 9.63
C GLY A 405 -7.10 -9.51 8.45
N LYS A 406 -6.64 -9.28 7.22
CA LYS A 406 -7.25 -9.86 6.00
C LYS A 406 -7.18 -11.39 5.97
N ILE A 407 -6.06 -11.99 6.38
CA ILE A 407 -5.90 -13.45 6.44
C ILE A 407 -6.90 -14.06 7.44
N ILE A 408 -7.03 -13.47 8.63
CA ILE A 408 -8.00 -13.91 9.65
C ILE A 408 -9.43 -13.83 9.10
N LEU A 409 -9.81 -12.71 8.49
CA LEU A 409 -11.14 -12.53 7.92
C LEU A 409 -11.39 -13.47 6.73
N LEU A 410 -10.37 -13.75 5.91
CA LEU A 410 -10.46 -14.74 4.84
C LEU A 410 -10.75 -16.13 5.40
N ILE A 411 -10.07 -16.55 6.49
CA ILE A 411 -10.36 -17.81 7.17
C ILE A 411 -11.82 -17.84 7.65
N VAL A 412 -12.31 -16.74 8.24
CA VAL A 412 -13.72 -16.61 8.65
C VAL A 412 -14.67 -16.78 7.46
N MET A 413 -14.40 -16.16 6.32
CA MET A 413 -15.19 -16.35 5.08
C MET A 413 -15.16 -17.79 4.58
N ILE A 414 -14.00 -18.46 4.63
CA ILE A 414 -13.88 -19.87 4.24
C ILE A 414 -14.74 -20.76 5.16
N VAL A 415 -14.80 -20.48 6.46
CA VAL A 415 -15.68 -21.20 7.40
C VAL A 415 -17.16 -21.00 7.04
N PHE A 416 -17.57 -19.77 6.69
CA PHE A 416 -18.92 -19.50 6.20
C PHE A 416 -19.23 -20.27 4.91
N ALA A 417 -18.35 -20.20 3.91
CA ALA A 417 -18.50 -20.89 2.63
C ALA A 417 -18.61 -22.41 2.81
N TRP A 418 -17.78 -23.00 3.68
CA TRP A 418 -17.85 -24.43 4.01
C TRP A 418 -19.16 -24.79 4.72
N ARG A 419 -19.63 -23.95 5.65
CA ARG A 419 -20.90 -24.18 6.36
C ARG A 419 -22.06 -24.15 5.38
N HIS A 420 -22.08 -23.17 4.47
CA HIS A 420 -23.13 -23.03 3.45
C HIS A 420 -23.09 -24.21 2.47
N ALA A 421 -21.90 -24.64 2.05
CA ALA A 421 -21.73 -25.82 1.19
C ALA A 421 -22.24 -27.11 1.86
N ARG A 422 -22.01 -27.29 3.17
CA ARG A 422 -22.56 -28.43 3.93
C ARG A 422 -24.09 -28.38 4.00
N LEU A 423 -24.66 -27.23 4.36
CA LEU A 423 -26.11 -27.04 4.45
C LEU A 423 -26.78 -27.28 3.09
N ALA A 424 -26.17 -26.82 2.00
CA ALA A 424 -26.68 -27.03 0.64
C ALA A 424 -26.64 -28.49 0.17
N ARG A 425 -25.69 -29.28 0.69
CA ARG A 425 -25.66 -30.74 0.45
C ARG A 425 -26.72 -31.47 1.27
N ALA A 426 -26.93 -31.05 2.51
CA ALA A 426 -27.94 -31.62 3.40
C ALA A 426 -29.37 -31.19 3.03
N ALA A 427 -29.54 -30.11 2.26
CA ALA A 427 -30.82 -29.48 1.92
C ALA A 427 -31.67 -29.10 3.17
N THR A 428 -31.00 -28.81 4.28
CA THR A 428 -31.62 -28.54 5.59
C THR A 428 -31.86 -27.05 5.81
N GLY A 429 -33.12 -26.65 6.02
CA GLY A 429 -33.50 -25.28 6.40
C GLY A 429 -34.22 -24.50 5.29
N SER A 430 -34.87 -23.39 5.66
CA SER A 430 -35.74 -22.61 4.77
C SER A 430 -35.16 -21.26 4.32
N ARG A 431 -34.16 -20.69 5.02
CA ARG A 431 -33.51 -19.41 4.70
C ARG A 431 -32.08 -19.31 5.24
N LEU A 432 -31.20 -18.61 4.51
CA LEU A 432 -29.79 -18.37 4.87
C LEU A 432 -29.47 -16.90 5.25
N SER A 433 -30.49 -16.06 5.43
CA SER A 433 -30.33 -14.60 5.41
C SER A 433 -29.36 -14.05 6.46
N GLY A 434 -29.38 -14.57 7.69
CA GLY A 434 -28.50 -14.07 8.77
C GLY A 434 -27.02 -14.36 8.52
N SER A 435 -26.67 -15.61 8.20
CA SER A 435 -25.26 -15.98 7.96
C SER A 435 -24.72 -15.45 6.64
N LEU A 436 -25.56 -15.28 5.61
CA LEU A 436 -25.15 -14.67 4.35
C LEU A 436 -24.85 -13.18 4.52
N ARG A 437 -25.63 -12.46 5.33
CA ARG A 437 -25.36 -11.05 5.66
C ARG A 437 -24.06 -10.89 6.45
N ALA A 438 -23.79 -11.80 7.38
CA ALA A 438 -22.52 -11.80 8.13
C ALA A 438 -21.32 -12.04 7.20
N GLU A 439 -21.39 -13.02 6.31
CA GLU A 439 -20.33 -13.29 5.31
C GLU A 439 -20.10 -12.09 4.37
N LEU A 440 -21.18 -11.43 3.94
CA LEU A 440 -21.08 -10.20 3.14
C LEU A 440 -20.43 -9.05 3.89
N ALA A 441 -20.77 -8.86 5.17
CA ALA A 441 -20.13 -7.85 6.01
C ALA A 441 -18.63 -8.14 6.15
N THR A 442 -18.24 -9.41 6.37
CA THR A 442 -16.84 -9.82 6.39
C THR A 442 -16.14 -9.51 5.07
N GLY A 443 -16.74 -9.84 3.93
CA GLY A 443 -16.20 -9.52 2.61
C GLY A 443 -16.02 -8.01 2.38
N ALA A 444 -17.00 -7.20 2.80
CA ALA A 444 -16.92 -5.75 2.71
C ALA A 444 -15.78 -5.17 3.56
N VAL A 445 -15.55 -5.72 4.77
CA VAL A 445 -14.41 -5.34 5.61
C VAL A 445 -13.09 -5.76 4.99
N ILE A 446 -12.99 -6.95 4.37
CA ILE A 446 -11.78 -7.36 3.64
C ILE A 446 -11.46 -6.38 2.51
N LEU A 447 -12.46 -5.94 1.73
CA LEU A 447 -12.25 -4.93 0.70
C LEU A 447 -11.81 -3.59 1.29
N ALA A 448 -12.32 -3.21 2.48
CA ALA A 448 -11.89 -1.98 3.15
C ALA A 448 -10.43 -2.07 3.59
N LEU A 449 -10.02 -3.20 4.18
CA LEU A 449 -8.61 -3.45 4.51
C LEU A 449 -7.73 -3.50 3.25
N SER A 450 -8.22 -4.04 2.12
CA SER A 450 -7.52 -3.97 0.85
C SER A 450 -7.29 -2.53 0.39
N ALA A 451 -8.32 -1.68 0.47
CA ALA A 451 -8.21 -0.27 0.10
C ALA A 451 -7.33 0.53 1.07
N VAL A 452 -7.17 0.10 2.32
CA VAL A 452 -6.19 0.71 3.24
C VAL A 452 -4.77 0.26 2.89
N LEU A 453 -4.58 -1.02 2.54
CA LEU A 453 -3.26 -1.54 2.17
C LEU A 453 -2.67 -0.88 0.92
N THR A 454 -3.48 -0.41 -0.02
CA THR A 454 -3.01 0.27 -1.23
C THR A 454 -2.37 1.63 -0.96
N HIS A 455 -2.55 2.19 0.25
CA HIS A 455 -1.97 3.46 0.69
C HIS A 455 -1.05 3.30 1.91
N LEU A 456 -0.81 2.06 2.36
CA LEU A 456 0.17 1.76 3.39
C LEU A 456 1.47 1.38 2.72
N SER A 457 2.58 1.84 3.27
CA SER A 457 3.91 1.45 2.82
C SER A 457 4.31 0.08 3.42
N PRO A 458 4.42 -1.00 2.62
CA PRO A 458 4.87 -2.33 3.07
C PRO A 458 6.12 -2.43 3.94
N GLY A 459 7.06 -1.49 3.81
CA GLY A 459 8.39 -1.57 4.43
C GLY A 459 8.70 -0.54 5.50
N GLN A 460 7.74 0.31 5.87
CA GLN A 460 7.95 1.21 7.00
C GLN A 460 7.77 0.41 8.31
N PRO A 461 8.81 0.34 9.16
CA PRO A 461 8.64 -0.13 10.52
C PRO A 461 7.55 0.70 11.21
N ALA A 462 6.79 0.10 12.14
CA ALA A 462 5.96 0.89 13.03
C ALA A 462 6.83 1.95 13.74
N VAL A 463 6.26 3.12 14.04
CA VAL A 463 6.97 4.19 14.76
C VAL A 463 7.66 3.60 15.98
N ALA A 464 8.99 3.58 15.96
CA ALA A 464 9.77 3.17 17.10
C ALA A 464 9.50 4.25 18.16
N GLY A 465 8.83 3.87 19.24
CA GLY A 465 8.66 4.77 20.38
C GLY A 465 10.04 5.17 20.95
N PRO A 466 10.06 5.98 22.03
CA PRO A 466 11.31 6.38 22.66
C PRO A 466 12.17 5.15 22.97
N TYR A 467 13.43 5.22 22.57
CA TYR A 467 14.43 4.17 22.78
C TYR A 467 15.11 4.40 24.12
N GLN A 468 15.30 3.31 24.88
CA GLN A 468 16.08 3.31 26.11
C GLN A 468 16.76 1.95 26.28
N GLU A 469 18.08 1.94 26.37
CA GLU A 469 18.87 0.75 26.65
C GLU A 469 20.01 1.08 27.60
N THR A 470 20.38 0.13 28.44
CA THR A 470 21.53 0.23 29.33
C THR A 470 22.54 -0.86 28.98
N GLN A 471 23.77 -0.46 28.68
CA GLN A 471 24.90 -1.37 28.53
C GLN A 471 25.86 -1.27 29.69
N THR A 472 26.52 -2.38 29.99
CA THR A 472 27.53 -2.45 31.04
C THR A 472 28.91 -2.54 30.40
N THR A 473 29.80 -1.63 30.75
CA THR A 473 31.18 -1.58 30.28
C THR A 473 32.05 -2.64 30.97
N GLU A 474 33.26 -2.87 30.47
CA GLU A 474 34.18 -3.87 31.05
C GLU A 474 34.56 -3.60 32.52
N ASP A 475 34.60 -2.33 32.92
CA ASP A 475 34.86 -1.86 34.29
C ASP A 475 33.61 -1.93 35.20
N GLY A 476 32.48 -2.40 34.67
CA GLY A 476 31.22 -2.59 35.41
C GLY A 476 30.37 -1.32 35.54
N SER A 477 30.72 -0.24 34.84
CA SER A 477 29.90 0.96 34.75
C SER A 477 28.70 0.72 33.82
N ALA A 478 27.54 1.27 34.16
CA ALA A 478 26.32 1.17 33.39
C ALA A 478 26.08 2.48 32.63
N ILE A 479 26.14 2.44 31.30
CA ILE A 479 25.82 3.55 30.39
C ILE A 479 24.40 3.31 29.87
N THR A 480 23.51 4.27 30.08
CA THR A 480 22.14 4.26 29.56
C THR A 480 22.01 5.31 28.47
N LEU A 481 21.60 4.89 27.28
CA LEU A 481 21.26 5.78 26.18
C LEU A 481 19.74 5.86 26.05
N GLN A 482 19.22 7.08 26.01
CA GLN A 482 17.83 7.39 25.74
C GLN A 482 17.74 8.26 24.48
N VAL A 483 16.88 7.89 23.54
CA VAL A 483 16.61 8.67 22.32
C VAL A 483 15.10 8.86 22.19
N SER A 484 14.64 10.10 22.18
CA SER A 484 13.21 10.42 22.11
C SER A 484 12.93 11.54 21.11
N PRO A 485 11.93 11.39 20.20
CA PRO A 485 10.98 10.28 20.10
C PRO A 485 11.49 9.06 19.30
N ASN A 486 12.75 9.02 18.89
CA ASN A 486 13.37 7.96 18.06
C ASN A 486 12.79 7.88 16.64
N VAL A 487 12.73 9.04 15.97
CA VAL A 487 12.19 9.21 14.62
C VAL A 487 13.20 9.91 13.71
N THR A 488 13.01 9.86 12.39
CA THR A 488 13.75 10.75 11.47
C THR A 488 13.38 12.21 11.74
N GLY A 489 14.37 13.08 11.90
CA GLY A 489 14.21 14.47 12.30
C GLY A 489 14.81 14.73 13.68
N GLU A 490 14.23 15.70 14.40
CA GLU A 490 14.75 16.17 15.68
C GLU A 490 14.53 15.13 16.78
N ASN A 491 15.61 14.79 17.49
CA ASN A 491 15.60 13.88 18.63
C ASN A 491 16.38 14.49 19.79
N GLN A 492 15.94 14.17 21.00
CA GLN A 492 16.73 14.37 22.20
C GLN A 492 17.50 13.09 22.51
N PHE A 493 18.83 13.23 22.56
CA PHE A 493 19.75 12.20 23.02
C PHE A 493 20.11 12.48 24.47
N GLU A 494 19.88 11.51 25.35
CA GLU A 494 20.18 11.58 26.77
C GLU A 494 21.08 10.41 27.17
N VAL A 495 22.20 10.70 27.82
CA VAL A 495 23.16 9.72 28.30
C VAL A 495 23.27 9.83 29.82
N ASP A 496 22.99 8.72 30.50
CA ASP A 496 23.16 8.56 31.94
C ASP A 496 24.24 7.51 32.22
N VAL A 497 25.11 7.78 33.19
CA VAL A 497 26.22 6.89 33.51
C VAL A 497 26.28 6.65 35.01
N LYS A 498 26.33 5.38 35.41
CA LYS A 498 26.49 4.96 36.80
C LYS A 498 27.69 4.03 36.93
N ARG A 499 28.56 4.24 37.91
CA ARG A 499 29.66 3.30 38.20
C ARG A 499 29.11 1.98 38.76
N ALA A 500 29.98 0.96 38.82
CA ALA A 500 29.67 -0.34 39.40
C ALA A 500 29.13 -0.27 40.86
N ASP A 501 29.46 0.78 41.61
CA ASP A 501 28.97 1.02 42.98
C ASP A 501 27.61 1.77 43.04
N GLY A 502 27.02 2.08 41.88
CA GLY A 502 25.74 2.77 41.73
C GLY A 502 25.81 4.30 41.80
N ARG A 503 27.00 4.90 41.97
CA ARG A 503 27.16 6.36 41.95
C ARG A 503 27.05 6.90 40.53
N ILE A 504 26.39 8.06 40.40
CA ILE A 504 26.29 8.80 39.14
C ILE A 504 27.68 9.35 38.80
N VAL A 505 28.06 9.27 37.53
CA VAL A 505 29.28 9.90 37.00
C VAL A 505 28.92 11.32 36.59
N ASP A 506 29.46 12.31 37.31
CA ASP A 506 29.24 13.75 37.09
C ASP A 506 30.52 14.50 36.69
N ASP A 507 31.63 13.77 36.49
CA ASP A 507 32.96 14.29 36.17
C ASP A 507 33.36 14.11 34.70
N LEU A 508 32.40 14.07 33.77
CA LEU A 508 32.65 13.95 32.34
C LEU A 508 33.14 15.28 31.72
N GLU A 509 34.26 15.22 31.00
CA GLU A 509 34.85 16.34 30.25
C GLU A 509 34.48 16.30 28.76
N GLN A 510 34.27 15.11 28.19
CA GLN A 510 33.85 14.93 26.80
C GLN A 510 32.81 13.82 26.68
N ILE A 511 31.79 14.08 25.85
CA ILE A 511 30.68 13.17 25.58
C ILE A 511 30.41 13.25 24.08
N THR A 512 30.75 12.19 23.37
CA THR A 512 30.61 12.12 21.91
C THR A 512 29.78 10.90 21.56
N LEU A 513 28.75 11.10 20.74
CA LEU A 513 27.98 10.02 20.12
C LEU A 513 28.42 9.94 18.66
N SER A 514 28.91 8.79 18.22
CA SER A 514 29.22 8.52 16.82
C SER A 514 28.16 7.60 16.25
N LEU A 515 27.33 8.14 15.35
CA LEU A 515 26.22 7.46 14.70
C LEU A 515 26.69 6.92 13.35
N THR A 516 26.43 5.64 13.08
CA THR A 516 26.71 4.98 11.80
C THR A 516 25.46 4.24 11.33
N HIS A 517 25.00 4.54 10.12
CA HIS A 517 23.86 3.85 9.53
C HIS A 517 24.27 2.46 9.04
N LEU A 518 23.50 1.44 9.40
CA LEU A 518 23.84 0.03 9.15
C LEU A 518 23.35 -0.48 7.79
N ASP A 519 22.36 0.21 7.19
CA ASP A 519 21.75 -0.22 5.93
C ASP A 519 22.25 0.59 4.72
N MET A 520 22.96 1.71 4.93
CA MET A 520 23.45 2.65 3.91
C MET A 520 24.76 3.27 4.38
N ASP A 521 25.73 3.42 3.47
CA ASP A 521 27.01 4.07 3.78
C ASP A 521 26.83 5.60 3.76
N MET A 522 26.77 6.21 4.94
CA MET A 522 26.56 7.65 5.14
C MET A 522 27.69 8.32 5.91
N GLY A 523 28.83 7.62 6.08
CA GLY A 523 29.90 8.06 6.97
C GLY A 523 29.50 8.01 8.45
N ILE A 524 30.34 8.64 9.28
CA ILE A 524 30.14 8.73 10.73
C ILE A 524 29.63 10.13 11.06
N TYR A 525 28.49 10.20 11.72
CA TYR A 525 27.93 11.45 12.22
C TYR A 525 28.22 11.60 13.71
N GLU A 526 28.84 12.71 14.12
CA GLU A 526 29.23 12.93 15.51
C GLU A 526 28.36 14.00 16.18
N ILE A 527 27.72 13.62 17.30
CA ILE A 527 27.01 14.52 18.20
C ILE A 527 27.88 14.76 19.42
N THR A 528 28.19 16.02 19.72
CA THR A 528 28.90 16.39 20.95
C THR A 528 27.90 16.90 21.98
N ILE A 529 27.77 16.20 23.11
CA ILE A 529 26.87 16.63 24.18
C ILE A 529 27.57 17.68 25.05
N PRO A 530 26.94 18.84 25.33
CA PRO A 530 27.51 19.84 26.21
C PRO A 530 27.74 19.29 27.61
N LYS A 531 28.89 19.64 28.20
CA LYS A 531 29.20 19.29 29.58
C LYS A 531 28.17 19.88 30.56
N ASN A 532 27.83 19.12 31.60
CA ASN A 532 27.10 19.60 32.76
C ASN A 532 27.57 18.88 34.05
N ASP A 533 27.17 19.44 35.19
CA ASP A 533 27.49 18.90 36.53
C ASP A 533 26.28 18.20 37.17
N THR A 534 25.23 17.85 36.39
CA THR A 534 23.99 17.26 36.91
C THR A 534 23.94 15.74 36.77
N GLY A 535 24.88 15.14 36.05
CA GLY A 535 24.99 13.69 35.85
C GLY A 535 23.95 13.10 34.88
N VAL A 536 23.27 13.96 34.12
CA VAL A 536 22.30 13.63 33.08
C VAL A 536 22.64 14.49 31.88
N TYR A 537 23.16 13.90 30.81
CA TYR A 537 23.75 14.66 29.70
C TYR A 537 22.84 14.62 28.49
N LYS A 538 22.45 15.78 27.97
CA LYS A 538 21.47 15.88 26.88
C LYS A 538 21.94 16.75 25.72
N ALA A 539 21.70 16.29 24.50
CA ALA A 539 21.77 17.11 23.31
C ALA A 539 20.51 16.92 22.45
N GLU A 540 20.12 17.97 21.76
CA GLU A 540 19.10 17.91 20.72
C GLU A 540 19.84 17.87 19.39
N ASP A 541 19.62 16.82 18.62
CA ASP A 541 20.19 16.71 17.30
C ASP A 541 19.32 15.88 16.34
N TYR A 542 19.75 15.81 15.08
CA TYR A 542 18.94 15.25 14.02
C TYR A 542 19.37 13.82 13.65
N ILE A 543 18.39 12.94 13.50
CA ILE A 543 18.55 11.68 12.79
C ILE A 543 18.01 11.89 11.39
N SER A 544 18.91 11.87 10.43
CA SER A 544 18.66 12.39 9.09
C SER A 544 18.01 11.37 8.15
N MET A 545 18.13 10.07 8.48
CA MET A 545 17.47 8.98 7.76
C MET A 545 16.80 7.95 8.67
N PRO A 546 15.68 7.34 8.23
CA PRO A 546 15.10 6.18 8.90
C PRO A 546 15.94 4.93 8.63
N GLY A 547 15.98 4.02 9.59
CA GLY A 547 16.66 2.73 9.45
C GLY A 547 17.42 2.34 10.70
N ARG A 548 18.32 1.35 10.57
CA ARG A 548 19.11 0.87 11.70
C ARG A 548 20.39 1.69 11.85
N TRP A 549 20.66 2.14 13.07
CA TRP A 549 21.82 2.93 13.43
C TRP A 549 22.60 2.24 14.55
N ASN A 550 23.92 2.18 14.41
CA ASN A 550 24.82 1.95 15.54
C ASN A 550 25.22 3.31 16.11
N ILE A 551 25.02 3.50 17.42
CA ILE A 551 25.44 4.66 18.18
C ILE A 551 26.55 4.24 19.13
N LYS A 552 27.78 4.64 18.82
CA LYS A 552 28.89 4.51 19.73
C LYS A 552 28.95 5.71 20.66
N VAL A 553 28.77 5.46 21.95
CA VAL A 553 28.89 6.44 23.03
C VAL A 553 30.31 6.41 23.56
N HIS A 554 31.03 7.52 23.39
CA HIS A 554 32.37 7.72 23.93
C HIS A 554 32.33 8.80 25.01
N LEU A 555 32.77 8.44 26.22
CA LEU A 555 32.78 9.31 27.38
C LEU A 555 34.20 9.42 27.92
N LEU A 556 34.64 10.63 28.25
CA LEU A 556 35.95 10.87 28.87
C LEU A 556 35.76 11.58 30.21
N THR A 557 36.25 10.97 31.29
CA THR A 557 36.24 11.58 32.63
C THR A 557 37.36 12.61 32.78
N ARG A 558 37.29 13.42 33.84
CA ARG A 558 38.37 14.33 34.24
C ARG A 558 39.67 13.60 34.60
N SER A 559 39.60 12.35 35.04
CA SER A 559 40.77 11.48 35.26
C SER A 559 41.35 10.89 33.98
N LEU A 560 40.76 11.20 32.82
CA LEU A 560 41.11 10.67 31.50
C LEU A 560 40.79 9.17 31.34
N ASP A 561 39.83 8.66 32.11
CA ASP A 561 39.29 7.32 31.90
C ASP A 561 38.23 7.38 30.80
N ALA A 562 38.33 6.47 29.82
CA ALA A 562 37.36 6.33 28.75
C ALA A 562 36.30 5.29 29.11
N LEU A 563 35.03 5.62 28.90
CA LEU A 563 33.90 4.71 29.04
C LEU A 563 33.17 4.64 27.71
N ASP A 564 33.19 3.46 27.09
CA ASP A 564 32.63 3.22 25.76
C ASP A 564 31.48 2.21 25.80
N ALA A 565 30.41 2.49 25.06
CA ALA A 565 29.35 1.53 24.79
C ALA A 565 28.79 1.72 23.38
N GLU A 566 28.28 0.65 22.77
CA GLU A 566 27.65 0.69 21.44
C GLU A 566 26.20 0.27 21.53
N PHE A 567 25.30 1.03 20.92
CA PHE A 567 23.86 0.80 20.96
C PHE A 567 23.33 0.62 19.53
N GLU A 568 22.43 -0.33 19.30
CA GLU A 568 21.74 -0.44 18.01
C GLU A 568 20.29 0.06 18.16
N ILE A 569 19.94 1.10 17.40
CA ILE A 569 18.59 1.67 17.38
C ILE A 569 17.97 1.49 15.99
N ASP A 570 16.65 1.42 15.93
CA ASP A 570 15.88 1.47 14.69
C ASP A 570 15.02 2.74 14.72
N THR A 571 15.22 3.63 13.76
CA THR A 571 14.55 4.93 13.70
C THR A 571 13.45 4.87 12.65
N ALA A 572 12.21 5.15 13.08
CA ALA A 572 11.09 5.19 12.17
C ALA A 572 10.99 6.55 11.47
N LYS A 573 10.35 6.60 10.30
CA LYS A 573 9.93 7.89 9.75
C LYS A 573 8.92 8.56 10.70
N PRO A 574 8.96 9.89 10.87
CA PRO A 574 8.01 10.64 11.68
C PRO A 574 6.56 10.54 11.17
#